data_AF-A0A1G9UFU7-F1
#
_entry.id   AF-A0A1G9UFU7-F1
#
_cell.length_a   1.000
_cell.length_b   1.000
_cell.length_c   1.000
_cell.angle_alpha   90.00
_cell.angle_beta   90.00
_cell.angle_gamma   90.00
#
_symmetry.space_group_name_H-M   'P 1'
#
loop_
_entity.id
_entity.type
_entity.pdbx_description
1 polymer ?
#
loop_
_entity_poly.entity_id
_entity_poly.type
_entity_poly.pdbx_seq_one_letter_code
_entity_poly.pdbx_strand_id
1 'polypeptide(L)'
;MLSQEWTHSGYVPVGPRDYLDRFLHEFGLTADDVRDRITLRPTTGEDEWLVHESLLRSHGEFPCAGDAEALEFCREIVNEMVTELGFTRAEAVARVNRQWSDPGPDGRTPRVWIVGLDIAYHEDAAYWARHMSSDS
;
A
#
# COMPACT_ATOMS: atom_id res chain seq x y z
N MET A 1 17.55 8.80 -24.98
CA MET A 1 17.79 8.71 -23.53
C MET A 1 16.75 7.72 -23.02
N LEU A 2 17.15 6.46 -22.85
CA LEU A 2 16.21 5.36 -22.59
C LEU A 2 15.81 5.41 -21.12
N SER A 3 14.53 5.71 -20.86
CA SER A 3 13.89 5.47 -19.57
C SER A 3 13.96 3.97 -19.32
N GLN A 4 14.86 3.54 -18.43
CA GLN A 4 14.88 2.15 -17.99
C GLN A 4 13.57 1.89 -17.24
N GLU A 5 12.72 1.03 -17.80
CA GLU A 5 11.62 0.41 -17.07
C GLU A 5 12.24 -0.49 -16.00
N TRP A 6 12.50 0.08 -14.82
CA TRP A 6 12.97 -0.63 -13.64
C TRP A 6 11.85 -1.53 -13.12
N THR A 7 11.71 -2.72 -13.70
CA THR A 7 10.86 -3.79 -13.17
C THR A 7 11.61 -4.46 -12.01
N HIS A 8 11.60 -3.81 -10.83
CA HIS A 8 11.95 -4.50 -9.58
C HIS A 8 10.81 -5.43 -9.20
N SER A 9 10.73 -6.59 -9.86
CA SER A 9 9.83 -7.66 -9.44
C SER A 9 10.02 -7.92 -7.95
N GLY A 10 8.94 -7.85 -7.18
CA GLY A 10 8.93 -8.11 -5.74
C GLY A 10 9.36 -6.95 -4.83
N TYR A 11 9.59 -5.73 -5.34
CA TYR A 11 9.83 -4.55 -4.49
C TYR A 11 8.68 -3.56 -4.57
N VAL A 12 8.31 -3.03 -3.41
CA VAL A 12 7.21 -2.09 -3.22
C VAL A 12 7.78 -0.76 -2.70
N PRO A 13 7.41 0.38 -3.29
CA PRO A 13 7.78 1.68 -2.76
C PRO A 13 7.19 1.93 -1.37
N VAL A 14 8.00 2.53 -0.50
CA VAL A 14 7.62 3.01 0.84
C VAL A 14 7.62 4.54 0.92
N GLY A 15 8.38 5.19 0.04
CA GLY A 15 8.53 6.65 0.04
C GLY A 15 9.87 7.12 0.63
N PRO A 16 9.95 8.34 1.17
CA PRO A 16 11.17 8.93 1.72
C PRO A 16 11.76 8.14 2.90
N ARG A 17 13.00 8.48 3.29
CA ARG A 17 13.74 7.75 4.33
C ARG A 17 12.98 7.63 5.66
N ASP A 18 12.31 8.69 6.10
CA ASP A 18 11.55 8.70 7.36
C ASP A 18 10.43 7.64 7.38
N TYR A 19 9.91 7.27 6.21
CA TYR A 19 8.82 6.31 6.04
C TYR A 19 9.39 4.89 6.15
N LEU A 20 10.56 4.66 5.55
CA LEU A 20 11.31 3.43 5.74
C LEU A 20 11.66 3.23 7.23
N ASP A 21 12.19 4.25 7.91
CA ASP A 21 12.59 4.10 9.32
C ASP A 21 11.37 3.79 10.22
N ARG A 22 10.19 4.37 9.92
CA ARG A 22 8.92 4.03 10.57
C ARG A 22 8.50 2.59 10.32
N PHE A 23 8.52 2.14 9.06
CA PHE A 23 8.22 0.76 8.67
C PHE A 23 9.13 -0.24 9.40
N LEU A 24 10.45 0.00 9.41
CA LEU A 24 11.41 -0.87 10.08
C LEU A 24 11.14 -0.95 11.59
N HIS A 25 10.83 0.19 12.22
CA HIS A 25 10.47 0.25 13.64
C HIS A 25 9.17 -0.52 13.93
N GLU A 26 8.13 -0.35 13.11
CA GLU A 26 6.84 -1.02 13.26
C GLU A 26 6.98 -2.55 13.22
N PHE A 27 7.77 -3.06 12.27
CA PHE A 27 7.98 -4.50 12.10
C PHE A 27 9.10 -5.07 12.98
N GLY A 28 9.78 -4.24 13.77
CA GLY A 28 10.92 -4.66 14.60
C GLY A 28 12.08 -5.24 13.78
N LEU A 29 12.29 -4.72 12.57
CA LEU A 29 13.30 -5.24 11.63
C LEU A 29 14.68 -4.66 11.94
N THR A 30 15.69 -5.53 11.98
CA THR A 30 17.08 -5.14 12.17
C THR A 30 17.79 -4.92 10.85
N ALA A 31 18.99 -4.32 10.89
CA ALA A 31 19.84 -4.16 9.72
C ALA A 31 20.16 -5.50 9.01
N ASP A 32 20.23 -6.60 9.77
CA ASP A 32 20.47 -7.93 9.21
C ASP A 32 19.24 -8.50 8.50
N ASP A 33 18.03 -8.18 8.99
CA ASP A 33 16.78 -8.65 8.38
C ASP A 33 16.54 -8.03 6.99
N VAL A 34 17.10 -6.84 6.75
CA VAL A 34 16.78 -6.01 5.58
C VAL A 34 17.93 -5.79 4.61
N ARG A 35 19.13 -6.29 4.92
CA ARG A 35 20.38 -6.02 4.19
C ARG A 35 20.26 -6.11 2.66
N ASP A 36 19.56 -7.13 2.16
CA ASP A 36 19.35 -7.38 0.72
C ASP A 36 17.87 -7.28 0.31
N ARG A 37 17.06 -6.59 1.12
CA ARG A 37 15.61 -6.48 0.98
C ARG A 37 15.12 -5.03 1.00
N ILE A 38 16.03 -4.06 1.05
CA ILE A 38 15.74 -2.65 0.83
C ILE A 38 16.60 -2.15 -0.33
N THR A 39 16.04 -1.26 -1.14
CA THR A 39 16.78 -0.59 -2.20
C THR A 39 16.33 0.85 -2.34
N LEU A 40 17.16 1.67 -2.97
CA LEU A 40 16.88 3.07 -3.24
C LEU A 40 16.59 3.25 -4.74
N ARG A 41 15.46 3.89 -5.05
CA ARG A 41 15.11 4.36 -6.39
C ARG A 41 15.28 5.87 -6.42
N PRO A 42 16.32 6.38 -7.10
CA PRO A 42 16.43 7.81 -7.36
C PRO A 42 15.27 8.26 -8.24
N THR A 43 14.54 9.29 -7.81
CA THR A 43 13.48 9.90 -8.61
C THR A 43 13.88 11.32 -9.02
N THR A 44 13.06 11.99 -9.83
CA THR A 44 13.26 13.42 -10.14
C THR A 44 12.89 14.35 -8.98
N GLY A 45 12.27 13.80 -7.92
CA GLY A 45 11.92 14.50 -6.69
C GLY A 45 12.78 14.02 -5.53
N GLU A 46 12.14 13.50 -4.47
CA GLU A 46 12.84 12.89 -3.35
C GLU A 46 13.21 11.43 -3.67
N ASP A 47 14.36 11.01 -3.16
CA ASP A 47 14.79 9.62 -3.22
C ASP A 47 13.78 8.71 -2.52
N GLU A 48 13.43 7.61 -3.19
CA GLU A 48 12.38 6.73 -2.74
C GLU A 48 12.96 5.38 -2.32
N TRP A 49 12.66 4.96 -1.09
CA TRP A 49 13.05 3.66 -0.58
C TRP A 49 12.00 2.62 -0.93
N LEU A 50 12.47 1.46 -1.38
CA LEU A 50 11.65 0.31 -1.69
C LEU A 50 11.98 -0.82 -0.72
N VAL A 51 10.97 -1.57 -0.30
CA VAL A 51 11.10 -2.81 0.48
C VAL A 51 10.69 -4.00 -0.36
N HIS A 52 11.38 -5.13 -0.18
CA HIS A 52 10.97 -6.37 -0.81
C HIS A 52 9.67 -6.88 -0.17
N GLU A 53 8.74 -7.40 -0.97
CA GLU A 53 7.41 -7.87 -0.55
C GLU A 53 7.47 -8.94 0.55
N SER A 54 8.58 -9.69 0.65
CA SER A 54 8.79 -10.66 1.72
C SER A 54 8.89 -10.04 3.13
N LEU A 55 9.14 -8.73 3.22
CA LEU A 55 9.13 -8.00 4.49
C LEU A 55 7.71 -7.56 4.89
N LEU A 56 6.77 -7.54 3.93
CA LEU A 56 5.43 -7.06 4.14
C LEU A 56 4.57 -8.11 4.82
N ARG A 57 3.62 -7.63 5.62
CA ARG A 57 2.60 -8.47 6.27
C ARG A 57 1.27 -7.77 6.11
N SER A 58 0.27 -8.54 5.69
CA SER A 58 -1.10 -8.04 5.61
C SER A 58 -1.61 -7.65 6.98
N HIS A 59 -2.27 -6.50 7.04
CA HIS A 59 -2.86 -5.96 8.26
C HIS A 59 -4.38 -6.07 8.27
N GLY A 60 -4.91 -6.71 9.31
CA GLY A 60 -6.34 -6.68 9.62
C GLY A 60 -7.24 -7.24 8.51
N GLU A 61 -8.30 -6.49 8.18
CA GLU A 61 -9.33 -6.87 7.21
C GLU A 61 -8.96 -6.55 5.75
N PHE A 62 -7.78 -5.96 5.52
CA PHE A 62 -7.31 -5.52 4.20
C PHE A 62 -5.95 -6.17 3.86
N PRO A 63 -5.92 -7.24 3.04
CA PRO A 63 -4.69 -7.90 2.67
C PRO A 63 -3.62 -6.99 2.04
N CYS A 64 -4.05 -5.94 1.34
CA CYS A 64 -3.18 -4.93 0.72
C CYS A 64 -2.47 -3.99 1.71
N ALA A 65 -2.96 -3.86 2.95
CA ALA A 65 -2.36 -2.97 3.93
C ALA A 65 -1.06 -3.58 4.48
N GLY A 66 0.09 -3.04 4.06
CA GLY A 66 1.42 -3.53 4.42
C GLY A 66 2.05 -2.86 5.63
N ASP A 67 1.39 -1.85 6.21
CA ASP A 67 1.73 -1.21 7.49
C ASP A 67 0.45 -0.67 8.19
N ALA A 68 0.60 -0.13 9.41
CA ALA A 68 -0.50 0.40 10.20
C ALA A 68 -1.15 1.65 9.61
N GLU A 69 -0.38 2.46 8.89
CA GLU A 69 -0.87 3.69 8.25
C GLU A 69 -1.77 3.36 7.05
N ALA A 70 -1.36 2.39 6.23
CA ALA A 70 -2.16 1.83 5.16
C ALA A 70 -3.45 1.16 5.67
N LEU A 71 -3.38 0.48 6.82
CA LEU A 71 -4.56 -0.09 7.48
C LEU A 71 -5.55 1.01 7.86
N GLU A 72 -5.07 2.09 8.48
CA GLU A 72 -5.94 3.19 8.89
C GLU A 72 -6.55 3.91 7.69
N PHE A 73 -5.76 4.15 6.63
CA PHE A 73 -6.27 4.72 5.38
C PHE A 73 -7.38 3.87 4.75
N CYS A 74 -7.22 2.53 4.73
CA CYS A 74 -8.28 1.64 4.26
C CYS A 74 -9.56 1.75 5.11
N ARG A 75 -9.43 1.94 6.42
CA ARG A 75 -10.57 2.16 7.33
C ARG A 75 -11.23 3.51 7.10
N GLU A 76 -10.46 4.56 6.84
CA GLU A 76 -10.99 5.88 6.49
C GLU A 76 -11.84 5.80 5.22
N ILE A 77 -11.37 5.12 4.17
CA ILE A 77 -12.13 4.90 2.94
C ILE A 77 -13.44 4.15 3.22
N VAL A 78 -13.37 3.07 4.01
CA VAL A 78 -14.56 2.32 4.41
C VAL A 78 -15.53 3.20 5.19
N ASN A 79 -15.03 4.03 6.10
CA ASN A 79 -15.86 4.95 6.87
C ASN A 79 -16.57 5.95 5.96
N GLU A 80 -15.85 6.59 5.02
CA GLU A 80 -16.43 7.50 4.01
C GLU A 80 -17.53 6.82 3.18
N MET A 81 -17.31 5.58 2.73
CA MET A 81 -18.34 4.82 1.99
C MET A 81 -19.59 4.55 2.82
N VAL A 82 -19.42 4.26 4.11
CA VAL A 82 -20.54 3.95 5.02
C VAL A 82 -21.30 5.23 5.38
N THR A 83 -20.60 6.31 5.73
CA THR A 83 -21.23 7.53 6.24
C THR A 83 -21.80 8.39 5.12
N GLU A 84 -21.06 8.58 4.03
CA GLU A 84 -21.42 9.53 2.97
C GLU A 84 -22.14 8.86 1.79
N LEU A 85 -21.84 7.60 1.51
CA LEU A 85 -22.38 6.90 0.33
C LEU A 85 -23.43 5.83 0.66
N GLY A 86 -23.65 5.54 1.94
CA GLY A 86 -24.72 4.66 2.41
C GLY A 86 -24.48 3.16 2.16
N PHE A 87 -23.24 2.74 1.91
CA PHE A 87 -22.91 1.31 1.81
C PHE A 87 -22.94 0.64 3.19
N THR A 88 -23.19 -0.67 3.22
CA THR A 88 -22.88 -1.44 4.42
C THR A 88 -21.37 -1.55 4.60
N ARG A 89 -20.90 -1.68 5.84
CA ARG A 89 -19.47 -1.89 6.13
C ARG A 89 -18.89 -3.10 5.38
N ALA A 90 -19.65 -4.19 5.29
CA ALA A 90 -19.21 -5.40 4.59
C ALA A 90 -19.02 -5.15 3.07
N GLU A 91 -19.93 -4.40 2.44
CA GLU A 91 -19.81 -4.03 1.03
C GLU A 91 -18.62 -3.09 0.80
N ALA A 92 -18.43 -2.09 1.67
CA ALA A 92 -17.32 -1.16 1.60
C ALA A 92 -15.96 -1.89 1.70
N VAL A 93 -15.80 -2.79 2.68
CA VAL A 93 -14.61 -3.64 2.83
C VAL A 93 -14.38 -4.49 1.58
N ALA A 94 -15.44 -5.10 1.03
CA ALA A 94 -15.33 -5.91 -0.18
C ALA A 94 -14.89 -5.08 -1.41
N ARG A 95 -15.32 -3.83 -1.52
CA ARG A 95 -14.90 -2.92 -2.60
C ARG A 95 -13.42 -2.53 -2.48
N VAL A 96 -12.96 -2.15 -1.29
CA VAL A 96 -11.54 -1.88 -1.03
C VAL A 96 -10.68 -3.11 -1.36
N ASN A 97 -11.11 -4.29 -0.90
CA ASN A 97 -10.38 -5.53 -1.17
C ASN A 97 -10.39 -5.90 -2.66
N ARG A 98 -11.47 -5.67 -3.40
CA ARG A 98 -11.48 -5.87 -4.86
C ARG A 98 -10.50 -4.94 -5.57
N GLN A 99 -10.40 -3.68 -5.12
CA GLN A 99 -9.54 -2.70 -5.76
C GLN A 99 -8.05 -3.09 -5.65
N TRP A 100 -7.61 -3.53 -4.47
CA TRP A 100 -6.18 -3.68 -4.17
C TRP A 100 -5.75 -5.08 -3.75
N SER A 101 -6.65 -5.86 -3.16
CA SER A 101 -6.37 -7.19 -2.61
C SER A 101 -6.78 -8.35 -3.51
N ASP A 102 -7.38 -8.08 -4.68
CA ASP A 102 -7.53 -9.10 -5.72
C ASP A 102 -6.17 -9.79 -5.94
N PRO A 103 -6.10 -11.12 -6.04
CA PRO A 103 -4.82 -11.82 -6.05
C PRO A 103 -3.94 -11.36 -7.22
N GLY A 104 -2.65 -11.14 -6.93
CA GLY A 104 -1.62 -10.97 -7.96
C GLY A 104 -1.41 -12.26 -8.78
N PRO A 105 -0.45 -12.26 -9.72
CA PRO A 105 -0.17 -13.42 -10.58
C PRO A 105 0.16 -14.72 -9.82
N ASP A 106 0.62 -14.61 -8.56
CA ASP A 106 0.94 -15.74 -7.69
C ASP A 106 -0.28 -16.34 -6.96
N GLY A 107 -1.44 -15.68 -7.05
CA GLY A 107 -2.68 -16.07 -6.37
C GLY A 107 -2.65 -15.96 -4.85
N ARG A 108 -1.60 -15.35 -4.26
CA ARG A 108 -1.34 -15.37 -2.81
C ARG A 108 -1.07 -13.99 -2.22
N THR A 109 -0.43 -13.10 -2.98
CA THR A 109 -0.20 -11.72 -2.55
C THR A 109 -1.30 -10.80 -3.10
N PRO A 110 -1.59 -9.69 -2.41
CA PRO A 110 -2.47 -8.68 -2.98
C PRO A 110 -1.84 -8.14 -4.27
N ARG A 111 -2.67 -7.82 -5.27
CA ARG A 111 -2.21 -7.19 -6.53
C ARG A 111 -1.40 -5.92 -6.25
N VAL A 112 -1.79 -5.17 -5.22
CA VAL A 112 -1.12 -3.94 -4.81
C VAL A 112 -0.89 -3.99 -3.31
N TRP A 113 0.36 -3.77 -2.91
CA TRP A 113 0.69 -3.46 -1.52
C TRP A 113 0.62 -1.94 -1.32
N ILE A 114 0.02 -1.54 -0.21
CA ILE A 114 -0.01 -0.15 0.26
C ILE A 114 0.94 -0.09 1.45
N VAL A 115 2.06 0.61 1.27
CA VAL A 115 3.16 0.71 2.24
C VAL A 115 3.75 2.09 2.15
N GLY A 116 3.82 2.79 3.27
CA GLY A 116 3.93 4.24 3.25
C GLY A 116 2.81 4.86 2.42
N LEU A 117 2.70 6.17 2.45
CA LEU A 117 1.59 6.88 1.82
C LEU A 117 1.61 6.86 0.27
N ASP A 118 2.24 5.90 -0.42
CA ASP A 118 2.43 5.92 -1.88
C ASP A 118 1.11 6.10 -2.68
N ILE A 119 0.02 5.43 -2.27
CA ILE A 119 -1.34 5.69 -2.82
C ILE A 119 -2.00 6.93 -2.21
N ALA A 120 -1.78 7.16 -0.91
CA ALA A 120 -2.39 8.26 -0.16
C ALA A 120 -1.79 9.64 -0.50
N TYR A 121 -0.64 9.70 -1.15
CA TYR A 121 -0.02 10.94 -1.63
C TYR A 121 -0.70 11.49 -2.88
N HIS A 122 -1.39 10.64 -3.64
CA HIS A 122 -2.04 11.06 -4.86
C HIS A 122 -3.47 11.53 -4.63
N GLU A 123 -4.20 10.91 -3.71
CA GLU A 123 -5.62 11.21 -3.46
C GLU A 123 -6.07 10.82 -2.04
N ASP A 124 -7.08 11.50 -1.49
CA ASP A 124 -7.60 11.27 -0.14
C ASP A 124 -8.62 10.11 -0.04
N ALA A 125 -9.00 9.74 1.19
CA ALA A 125 -9.96 8.66 1.43
C ALA A 125 -11.33 8.91 0.77
N ALA A 126 -11.79 10.16 0.74
CA ALA A 126 -13.07 10.54 0.14
C ALA A 126 -13.06 10.41 -1.39
N TYR A 127 -11.94 10.73 -2.03
CA TYR A 127 -11.72 10.47 -3.45
C TYR A 127 -11.85 8.97 -3.72
N TRP A 128 -11.10 8.14 -3.00
CA TRP A 128 -11.10 6.69 -3.22
C TRP A 128 -12.45 6.05 -2.95
N ALA A 129 -13.17 6.49 -1.91
CA ALA A 129 -14.53 6.06 -1.64
C ALA A 129 -15.46 6.31 -2.84
N ARG A 130 -15.40 7.51 -3.43
CA ARG A 130 -16.19 7.86 -4.62
C ARG A 130 -15.78 7.06 -5.85
N HIS A 131 -14.47 6.91 -6.09
CA HIS A 131 -13.95 6.15 -7.22
C HIS A 131 -14.44 4.70 -7.18
N MET A 132 -14.24 4.00 -6.06
CA MET A 132 -14.64 2.61 -5.88
C MET A 132 -16.17 2.40 -5.82
N SER A 133 -16.95 3.44 -5.54
CA SER A 133 -18.42 3.40 -5.64
C SER A 133 -18.92 3.40 -7.09
N SER A 134 -18.14 4.01 -7.99
CA SER A 134 -18.51 4.21 -9.40
C SER A 134 -18.22 2.98 -10.28
N ASP A 135 -17.28 2.12 -9.88
CA ASP A 135 -16.86 0.90 -10.59
C ASP A 135 -17.81 -0.30 -10.37
N SER A 136 -19.12 -0.08 -10.42
CA SER A 136 -20.14 -1.14 -10.21
C SER A 136 -20.44 -1.97 -11.47
#